data_AF-A0A8J6T4A2-F1
#
_entry.id   AF-A0A8J6T4A2-F1
#
_cell.length_a   1.000
_cell.length_b   1.000
_cell.length_c   1.000
_cell.angle_alpha   90.00
_cell.angle_beta   90.00
_cell.angle_gamma   90.00
#
_symmetry.space_group_name_H-M   'P 1'
#
loop_
_entity.id
_entity.type
_entity.pdbx_description
1 polymer ?
#
loop_
_entity_poly.entity_id
_entity_poly.type
_entity_poly.pdbx_seq_one_letter_code
_entity_poly.pdbx_strand_id
1 'polypeptide(L)'
;TESRLSGYKGLNLSELGIPLEIDYVDAYCRRTGRDGIAGWEFFLAFSFFRLAGIVQGVYKRGLDGIASSETARSHGEYVPFLAAVGRQVISKKGRTS
;
A
#
# COMPACT_ATOMS: atom_id res chain seq x y z
N THR A 1 7.60 -11.80 -16.18
CA THR A 1 6.19 -11.65 -15.78
C THR A 1 6.07 -10.37 -14.99
N GLU A 2 5.56 -9.31 -15.60
CA GLU A 2 5.29 -8.05 -14.90
C GLU A 2 4.21 -8.29 -13.84
N SER A 3 4.54 -8.02 -12.58
CA SER A 3 3.54 -7.97 -11.52
C SER A 3 2.54 -6.87 -11.87
N ARG A 4 1.25 -7.22 -11.99
CA ARG A 4 0.13 -6.26 -12.17
C ARG A 4 0.01 -5.21 -11.04
N LEU A 5 0.86 -5.29 -10.01
CA LEU A 5 0.99 -4.32 -8.92
C LEU A 5 2.37 -3.62 -8.91
N SER A 6 2.98 -3.36 -10.06
CA SER A 6 4.26 -2.62 -10.12
C SER A 6 4.11 -1.16 -9.65
N GLY A 7 2.93 -0.56 -9.76
CA GLY A 7 2.71 0.84 -9.40
C GLY A 7 3.72 1.75 -10.12
N TYR A 8 4.31 2.70 -9.41
CA TYR A 8 5.40 3.54 -9.95
C TYR A 8 6.80 2.98 -9.69
N LYS A 9 6.93 1.69 -9.34
CA LYS A 9 8.21 1.08 -9.01
C LYS A 9 9.12 1.07 -10.25
N GLY A 10 10.28 1.71 -10.12
CA GLY A 10 11.28 1.82 -11.20
C GLY A 10 11.04 2.97 -12.17
N LEU A 11 10.01 3.80 -11.96
CA LEU A 11 9.78 5.00 -12.75
C LEU A 11 10.44 6.23 -12.11
N ASN A 12 10.86 7.19 -12.94
CA ASN A 12 11.30 8.49 -12.45
C ASN A 12 10.09 9.35 -12.08
N LEU A 13 9.79 9.44 -10.79
CA LEU A 13 8.64 10.20 -10.29
C LEU A 13 8.73 11.69 -10.64
N SER A 14 9.94 12.25 -10.66
CA SER A 14 10.15 13.68 -10.95
C SER A 14 9.79 14.03 -12.40
N GLU A 15 10.15 13.19 -13.36
CA GLU A 15 9.78 13.36 -14.78
C GLU A 15 8.26 13.26 -15.00
N LEU A 16 7.57 12.49 -14.15
CA LEU A 16 6.12 12.34 -14.17
C LEU A 16 5.40 13.48 -13.41
N GLY A 17 6.14 14.43 -12.82
CA GLY A 17 5.56 15.48 -11.98
C GLY A 17 4.93 14.96 -10.68
N ILE A 18 5.29 13.74 -10.27
CA ILE A 18 4.78 13.10 -9.05
C ILE A 18 5.73 13.42 -7.90
N PRO A 19 5.25 14.05 -6.81
CA PRO A 19 6.09 14.33 -5.65
C PRO A 19 6.53 13.04 -4.96
N LEU A 20 7.67 13.09 -4.28
CA LEU A 20 8.05 11.98 -3.41
C LEU A 20 7.06 11.90 -2.24
N GLU A 21 7.00 10.71 -1.63
CA GLU A 21 6.14 10.48 -0.46
C GLU A 21 6.39 11.50 0.65
N ILE A 22 7.66 11.80 0.94
CA ILE A 22 8.05 12.75 1.99
C ILE A 22 7.59 14.18 1.69
N ASP A 23 7.77 14.63 0.45
CA ASP A 23 7.36 15.98 0.02
C ASP A 23 5.85 16.15 0.16
N TYR A 24 5.11 15.08 -0.13
CA TYR A 24 3.66 15.07 -0.01
C TYR A 24 3.20 15.08 1.46
N VAL A 25 3.83 14.29 2.32
CA VAL A 25 3.57 14.30 3.77
C VAL A 25 3.87 15.67 4.37
N ASP A 26 4.98 16.31 3.98
CA ASP A 26 5.35 17.64 4.47
C ASP A 26 4.35 18.70 4.00
N ALA A 27 3.92 18.64 2.72
CA ALA A 27 2.88 19.54 2.21
C ALA A 27 1.55 19.36 2.94
N TYR A 28 1.19 18.11 3.26
CA TYR A 28 0.01 17.80 4.06
C TYR A 28 0.12 18.38 5.48
N CYS A 29 1.26 18.20 6.15
CA CYS A 29 1.51 18.71 7.49
C CYS A 29 1.41 20.24 7.53
N ARG A 30 2.03 20.94 6.57
CA ARG A 30 1.90 22.40 6.42
C ARG A 30 0.45 22.85 6.27
N ARG A 31 -0.34 22.18 5.41
CA ARG A 31 -1.75 22.53 5.16
C ARG A 31 -2.66 22.25 6.35
N THR A 32 -2.27 21.32 7.22
CA THR A 32 -3.07 20.90 8.38
C THR A 32 -2.56 21.46 9.70
N GLY A 33 -1.53 22.30 9.68
CA GLY A 33 -0.93 22.89 10.88
C GLY A 33 -0.25 21.86 11.80
N ARG A 34 0.34 20.81 11.22
CA ARG A 34 1.04 19.75 11.94
C ARG A 34 2.54 19.88 11.72
N ASP A 35 3.33 19.55 12.73
CA ASP A 35 4.80 19.52 12.61
C ASP A 35 5.30 18.24 11.92
N GLY A 36 4.48 17.18 11.92
CA GLY A 36 4.79 15.91 11.29
C GLY A 36 3.77 14.82 11.61
N ILE A 37 4.04 13.60 11.15
CA ILE A 37 3.27 12.40 11.48
C ILE A 37 4.23 11.39 12.12
N ALA A 38 4.22 11.34 13.45
CA ALA A 38 5.00 10.35 14.18
C ALA A 38 4.56 8.93 13.82
N GLY A 39 5.53 8.07 13.49
CA GLY A 39 5.25 6.69 13.09
C GLY A 39 4.49 6.58 11.77
N TRP A 40 4.78 7.44 10.79
CA TRP A 40 4.20 7.39 9.45
C TRP A 40 4.21 5.97 8.84
N GLU A 41 5.29 5.22 9.06
CA GLU A 41 5.47 3.84 8.60
C GLU A 41 4.42 2.89 9.18
N PHE A 42 3.94 3.13 10.40
CA PHE A 42 2.84 2.34 10.98
C PHE A 42 1.55 2.54 10.19
N PHE A 43 1.20 3.78 9.83
CA PHE A 43 0.00 4.07 9.04
C PHE A 43 0.08 3.48 7.63
N LEU A 44 1.26 3.53 7.02
CA LEU A 44 1.51 2.85 5.74
C LEU A 44 1.36 1.33 5.87
N ALA A 45 2.02 0.71 6.85
CA ALA A 45 1.93 -0.72 7.08
C ALA A 45 0.49 -1.17 7.36
N PHE A 46 -0.22 -0.45 8.22
CA PHE A 46 -1.64 -0.66 8.49
C PHE A 46 -2.49 -0.59 7.21
N SER A 47 -2.25 0.40 6.35
CA SER A 47 -2.97 0.54 5.09
C SER A 47 -2.75 -0.66 4.16
N PHE A 48 -1.52 -1.19 4.07
CA PHE A 48 -1.24 -2.41 3.31
C PHE A 48 -1.93 -3.65 3.89
N PHE A 49 -1.91 -3.83 5.22
CA PHE A 49 -2.61 -4.95 5.86
C PHE A 49 -4.13 -4.85 5.70
N ARG A 50 -4.69 -3.65 5.83
CA ARG A 50 -6.11 -3.37 5.57
C ARG A 50 -6.48 -3.75 4.14
N LEU A 51 -5.67 -3.34 3.16
CA LEU A 51 -5.89 -3.70 1.77
C LEU A 51 -5.80 -5.22 1.55
N ALA A 52 -4.80 -5.89 2.15
CA ALA A 52 -4.68 -7.35 2.09
C ALA A 52 -5.93 -8.04 2.65
N GLY A 53 -6.49 -7.57 3.77
CA GLY A 53 -7.73 -8.09 4.34
C GLY A 53 -8.95 -7.88 3.43
N ILE A 54 -9.08 -6.72 2.81
CA ILE A 54 -10.16 -6.43 1.84
C ILE A 54 -10.06 -7.40 0.64
N VAL A 55 -8.86 -7.52 0.07
CA VAL A 55 -8.60 -8.39 -1.09
C VAL A 55 -8.88 -9.85 -0.72
N GLN A 56 -8.45 -10.29 0.47
CA GLN A 56 -8.72 -11.65 0.96
C GLN A 56 -10.22 -11.91 1.12
N GLY A 57 -10.98 -10.93 1.62
CA GLY A 57 -12.43 -11.03 1.72
C GLY A 57 -13.11 -11.16 0.35
N VAL A 58 -12.63 -10.42 -0.67
CA VAL A 58 -13.09 -10.57 -2.06
C VAL A 58 -12.75 -11.95 -2.61
N TYR A 59 -11.51 -12.41 -2.39
CA TYR A 59 -11.06 -13.73 -2.83
C TYR A 59 -11.91 -14.85 -2.22
N LYS A 60 -12.16 -14.82 -0.90
CA LYS A 60 -13.01 -15.80 -0.22
C LYS A 60 -14.42 -15.84 -0.81
N ARG A 61 -15.06 -14.68 -1.02
CA ARG A 61 -16.38 -14.62 -1.68
C ARG A 61 -16.35 -15.16 -3.12
N GLY A 62 -15.24 -14.99 -3.84
CA GLY A 62 -15.03 -15.58 -5.16
C GLY A 62 -14.87 -17.10 -5.15
N LEU A 63 -14.20 -17.65 -4.13
CA LEU A 63 -14.14 -19.10 -3.91
C LEU A 63 -15.52 -19.68 -3.58
N ASP A 64 -16.29 -18.99 -2.75
CA ASP A 64 -17.64 -19.40 -2.36
C ASP A 64 -18.68 -19.27 -3.48
N GLY A 65 -18.29 -18.74 -4.65
CA GLY A 65 -19.19 -18.52 -5.78
C GLY A 65 -20.18 -17.36 -5.60
N ILE A 66 -19.95 -16.50 -4.60
CA ILE A 66 -20.83 -15.37 -4.25
C ILE A 66 -20.33 -14.06 -4.91
N ALA A 67 -19.11 -14.03 -5.44
CA ALA A 67 -18.60 -12.84 -6.13
C ALA A 67 -19.22 -12.69 -7.53
N SER A 68 -19.63 -11.47 -7.86
CA SER A 68 -20.20 -11.11 -9.17
C SER A 68 -19.18 -11.03 -10.32
N SER A 69 -17.89 -11.24 -10.05
CA SER A 69 -16.81 -11.13 -11.03
C SER A 69 -15.91 -12.36 -11.04
N GLU A 70 -15.59 -12.87 -12.23
CA GLU A 70 -14.63 -13.95 -12.45
C GLU A 70 -13.21 -13.59 -11.98
N THR A 71 -12.87 -12.30 -11.97
CA THR A 71 -11.56 -11.80 -11.51
C THR A 71 -11.39 -11.88 -9.98
N ALA A 72 -12.45 -12.14 -9.22
CA ALA A 72 -12.36 -12.28 -7.77
C ALA A 72 -11.45 -13.46 -7.35
N ARG A 73 -11.31 -14.49 -8.18
CA ARG A 73 -10.43 -15.65 -7.90
C ARG A 73 -8.95 -15.33 -8.10
N SER A 74 -8.60 -14.46 -9.05
CA SER A 74 -7.20 -14.06 -9.28
C SER A 74 -6.68 -13.06 -8.23
N HIS A 75 -7.58 -12.46 -7.44
CA HIS A 75 -7.21 -11.53 -6.37
C HIS A 75 -6.45 -12.19 -5.21
N GLY A 76 -6.58 -13.51 -5.02
CA GLY A 76 -5.86 -14.24 -3.96
C GLY A 76 -4.34 -14.09 -4.05
N GLU A 77 -3.80 -13.94 -5.26
CA GLU A 77 -2.36 -13.77 -5.51
C GLU A 77 -1.79 -12.45 -4.94
N TYR A 78 -2.64 -11.44 -4.78
CA TYR A 78 -2.23 -10.13 -4.27
C TYR A 78 -2.14 -10.08 -2.74
N VAL A 79 -2.85 -10.96 -2.04
CA VAL A 79 -2.87 -11.00 -0.56
C VAL A 79 -1.48 -11.22 0.04
N PRO A 80 -0.71 -12.25 -0.35
CA PRO A 80 0.63 -12.45 0.20
C PRO A 80 1.59 -11.31 -0.15
N PHE A 81 1.47 -10.74 -1.35
CA PHE A 81 2.27 -9.58 -1.76
C PHE A 81 2.02 -8.37 -0.87
N LEU A 82 0.75 -7.97 -0.69
CA LEU A 82 0.37 -6.82 0.12
C LEU A 82 0.78 -6.99 1.59
N ALA A 83 0.58 -8.19 2.15
CA ALA A 83 1.02 -8.51 3.50
C ALA A 83 2.55 -8.48 3.65
N ALA A 84 3.29 -8.91 2.62
CA ALA A 84 4.75 -8.82 2.60
C ALA A 84 5.24 -7.37 2.56
N VAL A 85 4.62 -6.51 1.74
CA VAL A 85 4.93 -5.07 1.69
C VAL A 85 4.65 -4.41 3.04
N GLY A 86 3.48 -4.67 3.63
CA GLY A 86 3.14 -4.14 4.96
C GLY A 86 4.15 -4.54 6.04
N ARG A 87 4.58 -5.81 6.06
CA ARG A 87 5.67 -6.26 6.94
C ARG A 87 6.99 -5.55 6.64
N GLN A 88 7.35 -5.39 5.37
CA GLN A 88 8.60 -4.73 4.99
C GLN A 88 8.63 -3.27 5.49
N VAL A 89 7.54 -2.53 5.31
CA VAL A 89 7.41 -1.14 5.76
C VAL A 89 7.64 -1.02 7.27
N ILE A 90 7.00 -1.86 8.09
CA ILE A 90 7.14 -1.77 9.56
C ILE A 90 8.45 -2.37 10.09
N SER A 91 9.03 -3.35 9.38
CA SER A 91 10.28 -4.01 9.76
C SER A 91 11.53 -3.14 9.58
N LYS A 92 11.46 -2.10 8.74
CA LYS A 92 12.53 -1.11 8.54
C LYS A 92 12.71 -0.16 9.75
N LYS A 93 12.43 -0.63 10.97
CA LYS A 93 12.34 0.18 12.19
C LYS A 93 13.58 1.09 12.38
N GLY A 94 13.33 2.40 12.34
CA GLY A 94 14.25 3.43 12.83
C GLY A 94 14.79 4.37 11.76
N ARG A 95 13.97 5.29 11.22
CA ARG A 95 14.53 6.61 10.86
C ARG A 95 14.86 7.25 12.21
N THR A 96 16.14 7.20 12.55
CA THR A 96 16.79 7.73 13.75
C THR A 96 16.15 9.02 14.23
N SER A 97 15.88 9.07 15.54
CA SER A 97 15.77 10.33 16.30
C SER A 97 16.98 11.24 16.05
#